data_AF-A0A9N8EJH1-F1
#
_entry.id   AF-A0A9N8EJH1-F1
#
_cell.length_a   1.000
_cell.length_b   1.000
_cell.length_c   1.000
_cell.angle_alpha   90.00
_cell.angle_beta   90.00
_cell.angle_gamma   90.00
#
_symmetry.space_group_name_H-M   'P 1'
#
loop_
_entity.id
_entity.type
_entity.pdbx_description
1 polymer ?
#
loop_
_entity_poly.entity_id
_entity_poly.type
_entity_poly.pdbx_seq_one_letter_code
_entity_poly.pdbx_strand_id
1 'polypeptide(L)'
;MSVCFDLLQQIAHLNKVGVSCLASGSGADAVRAFKQALGVMAQVTQHPESSQLFQSRIHACSPVPIHGMKTPFYLYSNGLVFEASTDIDIAFVNSVILFNLALAFHQRGLQCGREQALRKALSLYDLSTQLISDLSACSGALLLVALNNSAQIQFELGEYQCSCETLQMLEGEAVHLPLADCSSAVLGQEHIDQIFLNVALTKPPMTAASA
;
A
#
# COMPACT_ATOMS: atom_id res chain seq x y z
N MET A 1 -8.56 -22.49 20.23
CA MET A 1 -8.24 -21.40 19.29
C MET A 1 -8.07 -20.15 20.15
N SER A 2 -6.95 -19.42 20.06
CA SER A 2 -6.75 -18.22 20.89
C SER A 2 -7.66 -17.10 20.39
N VAL A 3 -8.20 -16.29 21.30
CA VAL A 3 -9.04 -15.12 21.00
C VAL A 3 -8.36 -14.17 20.00
N CYS A 4 -7.03 -14.02 20.07
CA CYS A 4 -6.27 -13.21 19.11
C CYS A 4 -6.40 -13.73 17.68
N PHE A 5 -6.43 -15.05 17.48
CA PHE A 5 -6.54 -15.63 16.16
C PHE A 5 -7.93 -15.43 15.56
N ASP A 6 -8.99 -15.54 16.38
CA ASP A 6 -10.36 -15.25 15.94
C ASP A 6 -10.51 -13.77 15.52
N LEU A 7 -9.88 -12.84 16.25
CA LEU A 7 -9.83 -11.43 15.87
C LEU A 7 -9.04 -11.22 14.57
N LEU A 8 -7.91 -11.90 14.37
CA LEU A 8 -7.17 -11.85 13.10
C LEU A 8 -7.98 -12.38 11.92
N GLN A 9 -8.75 -13.46 12.10
CA GLN A 9 -9.68 -13.95 11.08
C GLN A 9 -10.75 -12.91 10.73
N GLN A 10 -11.30 -12.25 11.74
CA GLN A 10 -12.26 -11.17 11.53
C GLN A 10 -11.64 -9.99 10.77
N ILE A 11 -10.41 -9.61 11.10
CA ILE A 11 -9.67 -8.53 10.43
C ILE A 11 -9.40 -8.89 8.96
N ALA A 12 -8.91 -10.10 8.67
CA ALA A 12 -8.68 -10.59 7.31
C ALA A 12 -9.98 -10.59 6.49
N HIS A 13 -11.09 -11.04 7.10
CA HIS A 13 -12.41 -11.00 6.48
C HIS A 13 -12.85 -9.56 6.13
N LEU A 14 -12.74 -8.62 7.08
CA LEU A 14 -13.10 -7.22 6.86
C LEU A 14 -12.21 -6.57 5.79
N ASN A 15 -10.92 -6.90 5.75
CA ASN A 15 -10.02 -6.44 4.69
C ASN A 15 -10.47 -6.96 3.31
N LYS A 16 -10.78 -8.25 3.19
CA LYS A 16 -11.28 -8.86 1.95
C LYS A 16 -12.60 -8.24 1.48
N VAL A 17 -13.53 -7.99 2.41
CA VAL A 17 -14.78 -7.27 2.14
C VAL A 17 -14.50 -5.86 1.63
N GLY A 18 -13.60 -5.13 2.30
CA GLY A 18 -13.23 -3.77 1.90
C GLY A 18 -12.63 -3.72 0.50
N VAL A 19 -11.70 -4.63 0.18
CA VAL A 19 -11.11 -4.75 -1.17
C VAL A 19 -12.16 -5.11 -2.21
N SER A 20 -13.10 -6.01 -1.90
CA SER A 20 -14.19 -6.38 -2.82
C SER A 20 -15.12 -5.21 -3.09
N CYS A 21 -15.51 -4.46 -2.05
CA CYS A 21 -16.27 -3.23 -2.19
C CYS A 21 -15.53 -2.22 -3.08
N LEU A 22 -14.22 -2.05 -2.87
CA LEU A 22 -13.41 -1.13 -3.65
C LEU A 22 -13.34 -1.52 -5.14
N ALA A 23 -13.14 -2.80 -5.42
CA ALA A 23 -13.10 -3.33 -6.79
C ALA A 23 -14.44 -3.14 -7.53
N SER A 24 -15.55 -3.22 -6.79
CA SER A 24 -16.90 -2.97 -7.32
C SER A 24 -17.27 -1.47 -7.44
N GLY A 25 -16.39 -0.54 -7.06
CA GLY A 25 -16.65 0.90 -7.04
C GLY A 25 -17.44 1.41 -5.83
N SER A 26 -17.71 0.54 -4.85
CA SER A 26 -18.43 0.86 -3.61
C SER A 26 -17.48 1.46 -2.55
N GLY A 27 -16.83 2.57 -2.87
CA GLY A 27 -15.75 3.15 -2.05
C GLY A 27 -16.17 3.54 -0.62
N ALA A 28 -17.42 3.96 -0.40
CA ALA A 28 -17.91 4.29 0.95
C ALA A 28 -17.99 3.06 1.87
N ASP A 29 -18.42 1.92 1.32
CA ASP A 29 -18.50 0.66 2.05
C ASP A 29 -17.11 0.07 2.27
N ALA A 30 -16.20 0.23 1.29
CA ALA A 30 -14.79 -0.13 1.46
C ALA A 30 -14.16 0.61 2.66
N VAL A 31 -14.32 1.93 2.72
CA VAL A 31 -13.83 2.75 3.86
C VAL A 31 -14.43 2.29 5.18
N ARG A 32 -15.72 1.93 5.22
CA ARG A 32 -16.36 1.42 6.43
C ARG A 32 -15.73 0.10 6.88
N ALA A 33 -15.53 -0.84 5.96
CA ALA A 33 -14.94 -2.14 6.25
C ALA A 33 -13.48 -2.01 6.76
N PHE A 34 -12.64 -1.21 6.11
CA PHE A 34 -11.26 -1.00 6.56
C PHE A 34 -11.18 -0.31 7.94
N LYS A 35 -12.05 0.68 8.20
CA LYS A 35 -12.12 1.31 9.53
C LYS A 35 -12.58 0.32 10.61
N GLN A 36 -13.52 -0.56 10.29
CA GLN A 36 -13.91 -1.63 11.20
C GLN A 36 -12.73 -2.58 11.46
N ALA A 37 -11.97 -2.95 10.42
CA ALA A 37 -10.79 -3.80 10.57
C ALA A 37 -9.74 -3.16 11.50
N LEU A 38 -9.44 -1.86 11.34
CA LEU A 38 -8.57 -1.12 12.26
C LEU A 38 -9.12 -1.06 13.69
N GLY A 39 -10.45 -0.92 13.84
CA GLY A 39 -11.12 -0.94 15.14
C GLY A 39 -11.02 -2.30 15.86
N VAL A 40 -11.09 -3.41 15.11
CA VAL A 40 -10.85 -4.76 15.64
C VAL A 40 -9.36 -4.93 15.96
N MET A 41 -8.46 -4.40 15.14
CA MET A 41 -7.01 -4.48 15.42
C MET A 41 -6.62 -3.80 16.73
N ALA A 42 -7.26 -2.68 17.08
CA ALA A 42 -7.04 -2.03 18.36
C ALA A 42 -7.35 -2.93 19.57
N GLN A 43 -8.21 -3.96 19.41
CA GLN A 43 -8.48 -4.97 20.44
C GLN A 43 -7.36 -6.02 20.50
N VAL A 44 -6.80 -6.40 19.34
CA VAL A 44 -5.67 -7.34 19.28
C VAL A 44 -4.45 -6.78 20.00
N THR A 45 -4.12 -5.50 19.79
CA THR A 45 -2.96 -4.86 20.43
C THR A 45 -3.10 -4.68 21.94
N GLN A 46 -4.32 -4.71 22.46
CA GLN A 46 -4.60 -4.68 23.90
C GLN A 46 -4.52 -6.06 24.56
N HIS A 47 -4.47 -7.14 23.77
CA HIS A 47 -4.47 -8.50 24.29
C HIS A 47 -3.05 -8.93 24.72
N PRO A 48 -2.84 -9.51 25.91
CA PRO A 48 -1.52 -9.89 26.43
C PRO A 48 -0.76 -10.90 25.55
N GLU A 49 -1.49 -11.74 24.82
CA GLU A 49 -0.94 -12.79 23.94
C GLU A 49 -0.44 -12.24 22.59
N SER A 50 -0.71 -10.97 22.27
CA SER A 50 -0.31 -10.37 20.99
C SER A 50 1.21 -10.42 20.79
N SER A 51 1.99 -10.23 21.87
CA SER A 51 3.47 -10.29 21.91
C SER A 51 4.10 -11.57 21.38
N GLN A 52 3.33 -12.65 21.21
CA GLN A 52 3.82 -13.93 20.69
C GLN A 52 3.62 -14.10 19.17
N LEU A 53 2.84 -13.24 18.50
CA LEU A 53 2.48 -13.37 17.08
C LEU A 53 3.50 -12.71 16.11
N PHE A 54 4.70 -12.33 16.58
CA PHE A 54 5.58 -11.36 15.90
C PHE A 54 6.84 -11.95 15.22
N GLN A 55 6.83 -13.18 14.72
CA GLN A 55 8.09 -13.84 14.29
C GLN A 55 8.13 -14.47 12.89
N SER A 56 7.24 -14.11 11.96
CA SER A 56 7.37 -14.63 10.59
C SER A 56 8.13 -13.72 9.65
N ARG A 57 8.69 -14.37 8.63
CA ARG A 57 9.56 -13.79 7.62
C ARG A 57 8.90 -13.66 6.26
N ILE A 58 7.71 -14.21 6.04
CA ILE A 58 7.05 -14.19 4.73
C ILE A 58 5.55 -13.92 4.91
N HIS A 59 5.10 -12.81 4.34
CA HIS A 59 3.69 -12.45 4.32
C HIS A 59 3.19 -12.46 2.87
N ALA A 60 2.21 -13.30 2.59
CA ALA A 60 1.60 -13.39 1.27
C ALA A 60 0.33 -12.53 1.23
N CYS A 61 0.29 -11.61 0.29
CA CYS A 61 -0.92 -10.90 -0.11
C CYS A 61 -1.29 -11.30 -1.54
N SER A 62 -2.58 -11.46 -1.80
CA SER A 62 -3.13 -11.62 -3.15
C SER A 62 -3.61 -10.25 -3.66
N PRO A 63 -3.11 -9.76 -4.80
CA PRO A 63 -3.60 -8.51 -5.38
C PRO A 63 -4.98 -8.71 -6.00
N VAL A 64 -5.82 -7.69 -5.89
CA VAL A 64 -7.15 -7.63 -6.51
C VAL A 64 -7.24 -6.31 -7.29
N PRO A 65 -7.39 -6.35 -8.63
CA PRO A 65 -7.48 -5.14 -9.44
C PRO A 65 -8.63 -4.21 -9.03
N ILE A 66 -8.34 -2.93 -8.89
CA ILE A 66 -9.32 -1.87 -8.65
C ILE A 66 -9.48 -1.05 -9.93
N HIS A 67 -10.70 -1.02 -10.46
CA HIS A 67 -10.98 -0.32 -11.70
C HIS A 67 -11.27 1.17 -11.47
N GLY A 68 -11.16 1.96 -12.54
CA GLY A 68 -11.55 3.37 -12.54
C GLY A 68 -10.55 4.34 -11.91
N MET A 69 -9.29 3.93 -11.74
CA MET A 69 -8.17 4.77 -11.28
C MET A 69 -7.18 5.01 -12.44
N LYS A 70 -7.58 5.83 -13.42
CA LYS A 70 -6.76 6.14 -14.60
C LYS A 70 -6.01 7.44 -14.41
N THR A 71 -4.71 7.42 -14.61
CA THR A 71 -3.80 8.55 -14.42
C THR A 71 -2.75 8.52 -15.53
N PRO A 72 -2.21 9.68 -15.95
CA PRO A 72 -1.13 9.73 -16.95
C PRO A 72 0.20 9.18 -16.39
N PHE A 73 0.37 9.26 -15.07
CA PHE A 73 1.47 8.70 -14.32
C PHE A 73 1.08 7.34 -13.76
N TYR A 74 1.94 6.34 -13.79
CA TYR A 74 1.54 4.99 -13.40
C TYR A 74 1.10 4.92 -11.93
N LEU A 75 -0.02 4.25 -11.69
CA LEU A 75 -0.64 4.10 -10.38
C LEU A 75 -0.85 2.62 -10.09
N TYR A 76 -0.26 2.14 -8.99
CA TYR A 76 -0.53 0.79 -8.53
C TYR A 76 -1.96 0.74 -7.95
N SER A 77 -2.84 0.05 -8.65
CA SER A 77 -4.29 0.06 -8.39
C SER A 77 -4.83 -1.30 -7.97
N ASN A 78 -4.01 -2.16 -7.35
CA ASN A 78 -4.49 -3.42 -6.79
C ASN A 78 -4.69 -3.29 -5.28
N GLY A 79 -5.87 -3.64 -4.79
CA GLY A 79 -6.09 -3.87 -3.35
C GLY A 79 -5.43 -5.16 -2.91
N LEU A 80 -4.95 -5.22 -1.68
CA LEU A 80 -4.18 -6.35 -1.16
C LEU A 80 -4.99 -7.16 -0.16
N VAL A 81 -5.16 -8.46 -0.41
CA VAL A 81 -5.85 -9.39 0.48
C VAL A 81 -4.83 -10.32 1.15
N PHE A 82 -4.75 -10.29 2.48
CA PHE A 82 -4.02 -11.28 3.27
C PHE A 82 -4.98 -12.29 3.88
N GLU A 83 -4.47 -13.47 4.18
CA GLU A 83 -5.16 -14.50 4.95
C GLU A 83 -4.71 -14.44 6.41
N ALA A 84 -5.59 -14.80 7.33
CA ALA A 84 -5.23 -14.85 8.75
C ALA A 84 -4.28 -16.03 9.02
N SER A 85 -3.17 -15.73 9.70
CA SER A 85 -2.19 -16.72 10.13
C SER A 85 -1.72 -16.40 11.55
N THR A 86 -1.34 -17.42 12.33
CA THR A 86 -0.69 -17.22 13.64
C THR A 86 0.67 -16.56 13.52
N ASP A 87 1.24 -16.58 12.31
CA ASP A 87 2.59 -16.13 12.05
C ASP A 87 2.57 -14.73 11.40
N ILE A 88 1.41 -14.10 11.21
CA ILE A 88 1.34 -12.82 10.52
C ILE A 88 1.75 -11.67 11.44
N ASP A 89 2.61 -10.78 10.94
CA ASP A 89 3.04 -9.61 11.68
C ASP A 89 1.91 -8.56 11.74
N ILE A 90 1.64 -8.05 12.94
CA ILE A 90 0.55 -7.09 13.16
C ILE A 90 0.82 -5.74 12.49
N ALA A 91 2.08 -5.28 12.48
CA ALA A 91 2.44 -4.05 11.79
C ALA A 91 2.25 -4.24 10.28
N PHE A 92 2.64 -5.39 9.71
CA PHE A 92 2.35 -5.71 8.31
C PHE A 92 0.84 -5.67 8.00
N VAL A 93 0.02 -6.32 8.83
CA VAL A 93 -1.45 -6.31 8.66
C VAL A 93 -2.01 -4.89 8.70
N ASN A 94 -1.56 -4.09 9.67
CA ASN A 94 -1.98 -2.69 9.78
C ASN A 94 -1.62 -1.89 8.54
N SER A 95 -0.40 -2.06 8.03
CA SER A 95 0.04 -1.37 6.84
C SER A 95 -0.76 -1.77 5.60
N VAL A 96 -1.09 -3.06 5.42
CA VAL A 96 -1.96 -3.49 4.32
C VAL A 96 -3.34 -2.84 4.42
N ILE A 97 -3.94 -2.80 5.61
CA ILE A 97 -5.25 -2.17 5.81
C ILE A 97 -5.19 -0.66 5.54
N LEU A 98 -4.14 0.02 6.01
CA LEU A 98 -3.93 1.45 5.78
C LEU A 98 -3.70 1.77 4.30
N PHE A 99 -2.89 0.95 3.61
CA PHE A 99 -2.66 1.03 2.18
C PHE A 99 -3.98 0.89 1.39
N ASN A 100 -4.78 -0.13 1.71
CA ASN A 100 -6.08 -0.33 1.04
C ASN A 100 -7.07 0.80 1.34
N LEU A 101 -7.06 1.33 2.58
CA LEU A 101 -7.85 2.50 2.94
C LEU A 101 -7.38 3.76 2.17
N ALA A 102 -6.08 3.92 1.98
CA ALA A 102 -5.49 4.98 1.17
C ALA A 102 -5.95 4.87 -0.29
N LEU A 103 -5.93 3.67 -0.89
CA LEU A 103 -6.49 3.41 -2.22
C LEU A 103 -7.95 3.83 -2.34
N ALA A 104 -8.78 3.56 -1.32
CA ALA A 104 -10.18 3.97 -1.32
C ALA A 104 -10.36 5.51 -1.33
N PHE A 105 -9.56 6.23 -0.56
CA PHE A 105 -9.54 7.69 -0.59
C PHE A 105 -8.96 8.24 -1.90
N HIS A 106 -7.94 7.58 -2.44
CA HIS A 106 -7.30 7.95 -3.70
C HIS A 106 -8.30 7.83 -4.87
N GLN A 107 -8.95 6.66 -5.02
CA GLN A 107 -9.98 6.45 -6.05
C GLN A 107 -11.07 7.54 -5.99
N ARG A 108 -11.55 7.86 -4.77
CA ARG A 108 -12.53 8.93 -4.56
C ARG A 108 -11.99 10.32 -4.91
N GLY A 109 -10.73 10.58 -4.60
CA GLY A 109 -10.04 11.82 -4.95
C GLY A 109 -10.01 12.04 -6.47
N LEU A 110 -9.62 11.02 -7.22
CA LEU A 110 -9.57 11.05 -8.69
C LEU A 110 -10.97 11.17 -9.31
N GLN A 111 -11.95 10.41 -8.84
CA GLN A 111 -13.30 10.39 -9.42
C GLN A 111 -14.08 11.68 -9.17
N CYS A 112 -13.87 12.33 -8.03
CA CYS A 112 -14.64 13.52 -7.65
C CYS A 112 -13.83 14.83 -7.70
N GLY A 113 -12.56 14.79 -8.13
CA GLY A 113 -11.66 15.95 -8.09
C GLY A 113 -11.47 16.52 -6.67
N ARG A 114 -11.51 15.66 -5.65
CA ARG A 114 -11.49 16.09 -4.23
C ARG A 114 -10.08 16.03 -3.68
N GLU A 115 -9.38 17.17 -3.73
CA GLU A 115 -8.04 17.37 -3.15
C GLU A 115 -7.94 16.89 -1.69
N GLN A 116 -8.96 17.14 -0.85
CA GLN A 116 -8.98 16.67 0.53
C GLN A 116 -8.91 15.14 0.66
N ALA A 117 -9.53 14.41 -0.27
CA ALA A 117 -9.47 12.95 -0.29
C ALA A 117 -8.08 12.48 -0.72
N LEU A 118 -7.44 13.14 -1.68
CA LEU A 118 -6.07 12.87 -2.10
C LEU A 118 -5.07 13.11 -0.96
N ARG A 119 -5.15 14.25 -0.26
CA ARG A 119 -4.32 14.50 0.93
C ARG A 119 -4.54 13.47 2.03
N LYS A 120 -5.79 13.01 2.21
CA LYS A 120 -6.07 11.96 3.18
C LYS A 120 -5.45 10.63 2.77
N ALA A 121 -5.48 10.28 1.48
CA ALA A 121 -4.79 9.11 0.96
C ALA A 121 -3.28 9.20 1.17
N LEU A 122 -2.67 10.35 0.87
CA LEU A 122 -1.24 10.60 1.10
C LEU A 122 -0.84 10.34 2.57
N SER A 123 -1.56 10.95 3.51
CA SER A 123 -1.32 10.72 4.96
C SER A 123 -1.48 9.25 5.38
N LEU A 124 -2.33 8.47 4.70
CA LEU A 124 -2.52 7.05 5.01
C LEU A 124 -1.41 6.19 4.40
N TYR A 125 -0.92 6.52 3.20
CA TYR A 125 0.27 5.90 2.64
C TYR A 125 1.49 6.14 3.53
N ASP A 126 1.69 7.37 4.03
CA ASP A 126 2.81 7.69 4.93
C ASP A 126 2.76 6.87 6.23
N LEU A 127 1.57 6.69 6.81
CA LEU A 127 1.40 5.83 7.98
C LEU A 127 1.68 4.35 7.64
N SER A 128 1.26 3.90 6.46
CA SER A 128 1.54 2.54 6.00
C SER A 128 3.04 2.30 5.79
N THR A 129 3.78 3.26 5.23
CA THR A 129 5.22 3.13 5.01
C THR A 129 5.99 3.17 6.32
N GLN A 130 5.64 4.08 7.25
CA GLN A 130 6.26 4.15 8.58
C GLN A 130 6.18 2.82 9.34
N LEU A 131 5.03 2.14 9.31
CA LEU A 131 4.86 0.84 9.96
C LEU A 131 5.66 -0.29 9.30
N ILE A 132 6.01 -0.13 8.02
CA ILE A 132 6.73 -1.14 7.23
C ILE A 132 8.24 -0.94 7.26
N SER A 133 8.72 0.30 7.37
CA SER A 133 10.15 0.61 7.39
C SER A 133 10.89 -0.09 8.53
N ASP A 134 10.18 -0.46 9.60
CA ASP A 134 10.71 -1.21 10.74
C ASP A 134 10.68 -2.74 10.53
N LEU A 135 10.08 -3.24 9.44
CA LEU A 135 9.89 -4.67 9.15
C LEU A 135 10.90 -5.19 8.11
N SER A 136 11.28 -6.46 8.25
CA SER A 136 12.26 -7.13 7.38
C SER A 136 11.82 -7.25 5.89
N ALA A 137 12.76 -7.65 5.02
CA ALA A 137 12.75 -7.60 3.55
C ALA A 137 11.46 -7.97 2.78
N CYS A 138 10.53 -8.75 3.33
CA CYS A 138 9.27 -9.10 2.65
C CYS A 138 8.26 -7.94 2.55
N SER A 139 8.53 -6.81 3.19
CA SER A 139 7.66 -5.63 3.20
C SER A 139 7.97 -4.64 2.06
N GLY A 140 9.08 -4.82 1.34
CA GLY A 140 9.56 -3.84 0.37
C GLY A 140 8.62 -3.66 -0.83
N ALA A 141 7.92 -4.70 -1.29
CA ALA A 141 6.92 -4.56 -2.35
C ALA A 141 5.80 -3.58 -1.96
N LEU A 142 5.31 -3.66 -0.72
CA LEU A 142 4.28 -2.76 -0.20
C LEU A 142 4.81 -1.33 -0.01
N LEU A 143 6.06 -1.20 0.44
CA LEU A 143 6.75 0.09 0.51
C LEU A 143 6.84 0.76 -0.86
N LEU A 144 7.30 0.04 -1.89
CA LEU A 144 7.43 0.57 -3.25
C LEU A 144 6.10 1.05 -3.82
N VAL A 145 5.02 0.27 -3.69
CA VAL A 145 3.71 0.67 -4.23
C VAL A 145 3.10 1.84 -3.45
N ALA A 146 3.33 1.92 -2.14
CA ALA A 146 2.88 3.05 -1.34
C ALA A 146 3.63 4.34 -1.73
N LEU A 147 4.97 4.29 -1.86
CA LEU A 147 5.78 5.42 -2.32
C LEU A 147 5.40 5.85 -3.73
N ASN A 148 5.20 4.91 -4.66
CA ASN A 148 4.78 5.21 -6.04
C ASN A 148 3.43 5.95 -6.05
N ASN A 149 2.46 5.47 -5.26
CA ASN A 149 1.14 6.07 -5.18
C ASN A 149 1.17 7.44 -4.49
N SER A 150 2.02 7.64 -3.47
CA SER A 150 2.25 8.95 -2.84
C SER A 150 2.83 9.95 -3.84
N ALA A 151 3.86 9.57 -4.59
CA ALA A 151 4.47 10.41 -5.61
C ALA A 151 3.46 10.80 -6.70
N GLN A 152 2.61 9.87 -7.10
CA GLN A 152 1.54 10.14 -8.06
C GLN A 152 0.55 11.18 -7.53
N ILE A 153 0.11 11.05 -6.27
CA ILE A 153 -0.79 12.04 -5.66
C ILE A 153 -0.13 13.42 -5.61
N GLN A 154 1.12 13.51 -5.17
CA GLN A 154 1.86 14.77 -5.12
C GLN A 154 1.97 15.42 -6.51
N PHE A 155 2.18 14.61 -7.55
CA PHE A 155 2.17 15.09 -8.94
C PHE A 155 0.81 15.69 -9.32
N GLU A 156 -0.30 15.00 -9.02
CA GLU A 156 -1.67 15.49 -9.30
C GLU A 156 -2.01 16.78 -8.52
N LEU A 157 -1.44 16.95 -7.33
CA LEU A 157 -1.61 18.15 -6.52
C LEU A 157 -0.71 19.32 -6.97
N GLY A 158 0.13 19.13 -7.99
CA GLY A 158 1.11 20.12 -8.44
C GLY A 158 2.33 20.26 -7.52
N GLU A 159 2.48 19.35 -6.55
CA GLU A 159 3.59 19.29 -5.59
C GLU A 159 4.78 18.53 -6.21
N TYR A 160 5.24 18.99 -7.39
CA TYR A 160 6.21 18.26 -8.22
C TYR A 160 7.53 17.98 -7.50
N GLN A 161 8.02 18.91 -6.69
CA GLN A 161 9.25 18.73 -5.92
C GLN A 161 9.12 17.57 -4.94
N CYS A 162 8.01 17.50 -4.20
CA CYS A 162 7.74 16.41 -3.26
C CYS A 162 7.58 15.07 -3.99
N SER A 163 6.94 15.09 -5.17
CA SER A 163 6.82 13.91 -6.04
C SER A 163 8.19 13.35 -6.44
N CYS A 164 9.11 14.22 -6.89
CA CYS A 164 10.47 13.85 -7.24
C CYS A 164 11.24 13.28 -6.03
N GLU A 165 11.16 13.92 -4.86
CA GLU A 165 11.80 13.45 -3.63
C GLU A 165 11.28 12.06 -3.23
N THR A 166 9.98 11.83 -3.36
CA THR A 166 9.35 10.53 -3.07
C THR A 166 9.82 9.43 -4.03
N LEU A 167 10.00 9.75 -5.31
CA LEU A 167 10.52 8.80 -6.30
C LEU A 167 12.01 8.51 -6.11
N GLN A 168 12.79 9.48 -5.60
CA GLN A 168 14.19 9.24 -5.23
C GLN A 168 14.29 8.31 -4.01
N MET A 169 13.41 8.48 -3.01
CA MET A 169 13.31 7.54 -1.90
C MET A 169 12.95 6.14 -2.41
N LEU A 170 11.97 6.03 -3.31
CA LEU A 170 11.59 4.77 -3.95
C LEU A 170 12.79 4.13 -4.66
N GLU A 171 13.54 4.89 -5.45
CA GLU A 171 14.73 4.40 -6.17
C GLU A 171 15.78 3.84 -5.19
N GLY A 172 16.02 4.51 -4.07
CA GLY A 172 16.91 4.04 -3.01
C GLY A 172 16.47 2.70 -2.41
N GLU A 173 15.19 2.58 -2.08
CA GLU A 173 14.62 1.33 -1.54
C GLU A 173 14.64 0.18 -2.56
N ALA A 174 14.39 0.48 -3.83
CA ALA A 174 14.34 -0.52 -4.90
C ALA A 174 15.71 -1.18 -5.16
N VAL A 175 16.83 -0.49 -4.95
CA VAL A 175 18.18 -1.05 -5.10
C VAL A 175 18.47 -2.14 -4.06
N HIS A 176 17.87 -2.04 -2.88
CA HIS A 176 18.10 -2.96 -1.77
C HIS A 176 17.16 -4.16 -1.77
N LEU A 177 16.17 -4.18 -2.65
CA LEU A 177 15.21 -5.26 -2.78
C LEU A 177 15.82 -6.46 -3.54
N PRO A 178 15.93 -7.65 -2.91
CA PRO A 178 16.38 -8.83 -3.60
C PRO A 178 15.38 -9.16 -4.72
N LEU A 179 15.80 -9.05 -5.98
CA LEU A 179 14.96 -9.37 -7.15
C LEU A 179 14.37 -10.79 -7.09
N ALA A 180 15.04 -11.71 -6.37
CA ALA A 180 14.56 -13.07 -6.14
C ALA A 180 13.39 -13.16 -5.13
N ASP A 181 13.30 -12.24 -4.17
CA ASP A 181 12.24 -12.20 -3.15
C ASP A 181 11.06 -11.31 -3.57
N CYS A 182 11.28 -10.43 -4.56
CA CYS A 182 10.25 -9.57 -5.14
C CYS A 182 9.20 -10.33 -5.97
N SER A 183 9.42 -11.62 -6.26
CA SER A 183 8.43 -12.51 -6.87
C SER A 183 7.22 -12.81 -5.97
N SER A 184 7.04 -12.03 -4.89
CA SER A 184 5.83 -12.01 -4.07
C SER A 184 4.63 -11.61 -4.93
N ALA A 185 3.51 -12.31 -4.77
CA ALA A 185 2.29 -12.15 -5.56
C ALA A 185 1.77 -10.70 -5.71
N VAL A 186 2.27 -9.75 -4.93
CA VAL A 186 1.92 -8.32 -4.97
C VAL A 186 2.49 -7.59 -6.19
N LEU A 187 3.78 -7.79 -6.52
CA LEU A 187 4.48 -6.94 -7.48
C LEU A 187 5.05 -7.76 -8.65
N GLY A 188 4.22 -8.00 -9.66
CA GLY A 188 4.68 -8.59 -10.92
C GLY A 188 5.67 -7.70 -11.67
N GLN A 189 6.45 -8.29 -12.59
CA GLN A 189 7.47 -7.58 -13.37
C GLN A 189 6.91 -6.35 -14.10
N GLU A 190 5.70 -6.44 -14.66
CA GLU A 190 5.03 -5.31 -15.31
C GLU A 190 4.83 -4.12 -14.36
N HIS A 191 4.46 -4.37 -13.10
CA HIS A 191 4.30 -3.32 -12.11
C HIS A 191 5.64 -2.68 -11.75
N ILE A 192 6.70 -3.48 -11.66
CA ILE A 192 8.07 -3.02 -11.41
C ILE A 192 8.51 -2.08 -12.55
N ASP A 193 8.36 -2.52 -13.80
CA ASP A 193 8.77 -1.74 -14.98
C ASP A 193 8.05 -0.39 -15.03
N GLN A 194 6.76 -0.37 -14.73
CA GLN A 194 5.96 0.86 -14.71
C GLN A 194 6.33 1.80 -13.55
N ILE A 195 6.65 1.27 -12.37
CA ILE A 195 7.16 2.06 -11.24
C ILE A 195 8.52 2.68 -11.60
N PHE A 196 9.42 1.92 -12.23
CA PHE A 196 10.71 2.48 -12.68
C PHE A 196 10.55 3.49 -13.81
N LEU A 197 9.55 3.32 -14.68
CA LEU A 197 9.23 4.31 -15.69
C LEU A 197 8.82 5.65 -15.05
N ASN A 198 8.01 5.61 -13.98
CA ASN A 198 7.66 6.80 -13.20
C ASN A 198 8.91 7.52 -12.66
N VAL A 199 9.87 6.78 -12.09
CA VAL A 199 11.15 7.34 -11.61
C VAL A 199 11.96 7.97 -12.75
N ALA A 200 11.99 7.32 -13.92
CA ALA A 200 12.74 7.81 -15.08
C ALA A 200 12.13 9.11 -15.66
N LEU A 201 10.80 9.21 -15.70
CA LEU A 201 10.08 10.36 -16.27
C LEU A 201 10.21 11.64 -15.44
N THR A 202 10.50 11.53 -14.14
CA THR A 202 10.68 12.70 -13.27
C THR A 202 12.11 13.25 -13.26
N LYS A 203 13.07 12.55 -13.88
CA LYS A 203 14.43 13.07 -14.02
C LYS A 203 14.44 14.18 -15.07
N PRO A 204 15.08 15.34 -14.80
CA PRO A 204 15.19 16.40 -15.79
C PRO A 204 15.89 15.85 -17.04
N PRO A 205 15.50 16.27 -18.25
CA PRO A 205 16.13 15.80 -19.48
C PRO A 205 17.62 16.14 -19.41
N MET A 206 18.46 15.10 -19.36
CA MET A 206 19.90 15.29 -19.52
C MET A 206 20.11 15.77 -20.95
N THR A 207 20.68 16.95 -21.13
CA THR A 207 21.08 17.40 -22.45
C THR A 207 22.08 16.40 -22.98
N ALA A 208 21.78 15.77 -24.12
CA ALA A 208 22.75 14.96 -24.83
C ALA A 208 24.00 15.82 -25.03
N ALA A 209 25.16 15.31 -24.61
CA ALA A 209 26.41 16.02 -24.83
C ALA A 209 26.55 16.31 -26.33
N SER A 210 26.54 17.58 -26.71
CA SER A 210 26.80 17.97 -28.09
C SER A 210 28.20 17.48 -28.47
N ALA A 211 28.26 16.54 -29.40
CA ALA A 211 29.50 16.07 -30.03
C ALA A 211 30.03 17.09 -31.05
#